data_AF-A0A2N5RWD1-F1
#
_entry.id   AF-A0A2N5RWD1-F1
#
_cell.length_a   1.000
_cell.length_b   1.000
_cell.length_c   1.000
_cell.angle_alpha   90.00
_cell.angle_beta   90.00
_cell.angle_gamma   90.00
#
_symmetry.space_group_name_H-M   'P 1'
#
loop_
_entity.id
_entity.type
_entity.pdbx_description
1 polymer ?
#
loop_
_entity_poly.entity_id
_entity_poly.type
_entity_poly.pdbx_seq_one_letter_code
_entity_poly.pdbx_strand_id
1 'polypeptide(L)'
;MGNSNPEPSSTKGKGVEVTFEGDEQVYHNPKSQVRLQQPLIDRLFEVSTDHPSASRQAVIDSSIQQKLKADRERLKKLGSEVDSQVREAFRSQSSSPQSKNDDKVNSSAQLMQEISSIKEKVQHRRNENTSELMPEITQARSAIVACLKQYQDQPLKCTEQVDNFKRVVRNLESKFVTSMQ
;
A
#
# COMPACT_ATOMS: atom_id res chain seq x y z
N MET A 1 18.23 -60.88 28.38
CA MET A 1 19.21 -59.83 28.73
C MET A 1 20.22 -59.78 27.60
N GLY A 2 20.41 -58.60 27.00
CA GLY A 2 21.39 -58.39 25.94
C GLY A 2 20.78 -57.68 24.74
N ASN A 3 20.98 -56.37 24.67
CA ASN A 3 21.22 -55.70 23.40
C ASN A 3 22.16 -54.53 23.66
N SER A 4 23.34 -54.65 23.07
CA SER A 4 24.50 -53.78 23.12
C SER A 4 24.23 -52.47 22.38
N ASN A 5 24.26 -51.36 23.11
CA ASN A 5 24.38 -50.02 22.55
C ASN A 5 25.86 -49.77 22.20
N PRO A 6 26.20 -49.24 21.01
CA PRO A 6 27.53 -48.73 20.73
C PRO A 6 27.71 -47.39 21.45
N GLU A 7 28.64 -47.33 22.41
CA GLU A 7 29.07 -46.08 23.04
C GLU A 7 29.81 -45.21 22.02
N PRO A 8 29.45 -43.92 21.85
CA PRO A 8 30.30 -42.98 21.13
C PRO A 8 31.47 -42.60 22.03
N SER A 9 32.65 -43.13 21.71
CA SER A 9 33.91 -42.81 22.37
C SER A 9 34.26 -41.32 22.14
N SER A 10 34.03 -40.50 23.16
CA SER A 10 34.43 -39.09 23.18
C SER A 10 35.93 -38.97 23.46
N THR A 11 36.75 -38.86 22.41
CA THR A 11 38.17 -38.53 22.55
C THR A 11 38.31 -37.03 22.83
N LYS A 12 38.48 -36.69 24.11
CA LYS A 12 38.59 -35.33 24.62
C LYS A 12 39.96 -34.70 24.29
N GLY A 13 40.10 -34.15 23.09
CA GLY A 13 41.12 -33.16 22.77
C GLY A 13 40.79 -31.82 23.46
N LYS A 14 41.79 -31.13 24.01
CA LYS A 14 41.60 -29.92 24.83
C LYS A 14 40.83 -28.83 24.08
N GLY A 15 39.54 -28.67 24.41
CA GLY A 15 38.75 -27.46 24.14
C GLY A 15 37.84 -27.47 22.92
N VAL A 16 37.66 -28.61 22.23
CA VAL A 16 36.72 -28.76 21.11
C VAL A 16 35.77 -29.90 21.42
N GLU A 17 34.47 -29.62 21.43
CA GLU A 17 33.42 -30.64 21.52
C GLU A 17 33.15 -31.17 20.12
N VAL A 18 33.12 -32.49 19.96
CA VAL A 18 32.86 -33.15 18.67
C VAL A 18 31.57 -33.93 18.78
N THR A 19 30.60 -33.59 17.94
CA THR A 19 29.32 -34.28 17.84
C THR A 19 29.28 -35.05 16.52
N PHE A 20 28.84 -36.31 16.57
CA PHE A 20 28.75 -37.16 15.40
C PHE A 20 27.26 -37.34 15.04
N GLU A 21 26.86 -36.89 13.85
CA GLU A 21 25.53 -37.17 13.28
C GLU A 21 25.72 -38.05 12.03
N GLY A 22 25.54 -39.37 12.19
CA GLY A 22 25.78 -40.34 11.12
C GLY A 22 27.26 -40.40 10.74
N ASP A 23 27.57 -40.27 9.44
CA ASP A 23 28.94 -40.20 8.92
C ASP A 23 29.58 -38.81 9.06
N GLU A 24 28.83 -37.81 9.56
CA GLU A 24 29.28 -36.42 9.65
C GLU A 24 29.83 -36.09 11.05
N GLN A 25 31.04 -35.51 11.08
CA GLN A 25 31.72 -35.09 12.31
C GLN A 25 31.67 -33.56 12.44
N VAL A 26 30.95 -33.07 13.46
CA VAL A 26 30.77 -31.64 13.72
C VAL A 26 31.65 -31.20 14.89
N TYR A 27 32.55 -30.26 14.65
CA TYR A 27 33.49 -29.72 15.65
C TYR A 27 33.02 -28.36 16.19
N HIS A 28 32.72 -28.27 17.48
CA HIS A 28 32.33 -27.06 18.20
C HIS A 28 33.45 -26.55 19.11
N ASN A 29 33.93 -25.32 18.86
CA ASN A 29 34.87 -24.63 19.76
C ASN A 29 34.14 -23.50 20.53
N PRO A 30 33.75 -23.72 21.79
CA PRO A 30 33.01 -22.73 22.57
C PRO A 30 33.83 -21.50 22.96
N LYS A 31 35.17 -21.52 22.78
CA LYS A 31 36.07 -20.42 23.18
C LYS A 31 36.37 -19.43 22.06
N SER A 32 35.97 -19.71 20.82
CA SER A 32 36.15 -18.80 19.70
C SER A 32 34.80 -18.41 19.11
N GLN A 33 34.25 -17.27 19.54
CA GLN A 33 33.27 -16.58 18.72
C GLN A 33 34.00 -16.09 17.47
N VAL A 34 33.84 -16.78 16.35
CA VAL A 34 34.42 -16.35 15.08
C VAL A 34 33.67 -15.09 14.63
N ARG A 35 34.21 -13.92 14.94
CA ARG A 35 33.75 -12.66 14.36
C ARG A 35 34.27 -12.60 12.94
N LEU A 36 33.42 -12.98 11.99
CA LEU A 36 33.68 -12.76 10.58
C LEU A 36 33.78 -11.25 10.33
N GLN A 37 34.82 -10.83 9.61
CA GLN A 37 34.99 -9.43 9.25
C GLN A 37 33.97 -9.04 8.19
N GLN A 38 33.37 -7.86 8.30
CA GLN A 38 32.41 -7.30 7.33
C GLN A 38 32.79 -7.47 5.85
N PRO A 39 34.02 -7.15 5.41
CA PRO A 39 34.40 -7.35 4.01
C PRO A 39 34.41 -8.82 3.56
N LEU A 40 34.59 -9.78 4.48
CA LEU A 40 34.47 -11.20 4.19
C LEU A 40 33.00 -11.61 4.06
N ILE A 41 32.14 -11.07 4.93
CA ILE A 41 30.68 -11.25 4.87
C ILE A 41 30.15 -10.73 3.53
N ASP A 42 30.56 -9.53 3.13
CA ASP A 42 30.15 -8.90 1.87
C ASP A 42 30.59 -9.75 0.65
N ARG A 43 31.80 -10.30 0.66
CA ARG A 43 32.27 -11.24 -0.39
C ARG A 43 31.52 -12.56 -0.42
N LEU A 44 31.14 -13.11 0.74
CA LEU A 44 30.30 -14.31 0.81
C LEU A 44 28.92 -14.06 0.20
N PHE A 45 28.38 -12.85 0.36
CA PHE A 45 27.15 -12.41 -0.29
C PHE A 45 27.33 -12.17 -1.80
N GLU A 46 28.44 -11.60 -2.25
CA GLU A 46 28.73 -11.34 -3.67
C GLU A 46 29.02 -12.62 -4.48
N VAL A 47 29.64 -13.64 -3.87
CA VAL A 47 29.97 -14.93 -4.53
C VAL A 47 28.77 -15.87 -4.62
N SER A 48 27.66 -15.58 -3.93
CA SER A 48 26.46 -16.41 -3.94
C SER A 48 25.60 -16.16 -5.19
N THR A 49 26.11 -16.46 -6.39
CA THR A 49 25.31 -16.46 -7.63
C THR A 49 24.45 -17.72 -7.79
N ASP A 50 24.66 -18.73 -6.95
CA ASP A 50 23.88 -19.97 -6.94
C ASP A 50 22.72 -19.90 -5.96
N HIS A 51 21.54 -20.31 -6.41
CA HIS A 51 20.37 -20.47 -5.54
C HIS A 51 20.69 -21.42 -4.38
N PRO A 52 20.18 -21.15 -3.16
CA PRO A 52 20.37 -22.06 -2.03
C PRO A 52 19.91 -23.47 -2.42
N SER A 53 20.64 -24.49 -1.96
CA SER A 53 20.15 -25.87 -2.08
C SER A 53 18.73 -25.97 -1.49
N ALA A 54 17.90 -26.88 -2.04
CA ALA A 54 16.49 -26.99 -1.63
C ALA A 54 16.32 -27.10 -0.09
N SER A 55 17.21 -27.83 0.58
CA SER A 55 17.24 -27.95 2.04
C SER A 55 17.53 -26.62 2.75
N ARG A 56 18.50 -25.84 2.25
CA ARG A 56 18.83 -24.51 2.80
C ARG A 56 17.70 -23.52 2.56
N GLN A 57 17.07 -23.57 1.38
CA GLN A 57 15.92 -22.73 1.05
C GLN A 57 14.74 -23.03 1.99
N ALA A 58 14.45 -24.29 2.29
CA ALA A 58 13.38 -24.67 3.21
C ALA A 58 13.59 -24.12 4.64
N VAL A 59 14.83 -24.13 5.14
CA VAL A 59 15.17 -23.54 6.45
C VAL A 59 15.00 -22.03 6.44
N ILE A 60 15.45 -21.37 5.37
CA ILE A 60 15.28 -19.92 5.20
C ILE A 60 13.79 -19.55 5.15
N ASP A 61 13.00 -20.25 4.35
CA ASP A 61 11.57 -20.03 4.21
C ASP A 61 10.82 -20.24 5.53
N SER A 62 11.20 -21.26 6.31
CA SER A 62 10.64 -21.49 7.65
C SER A 62 10.94 -20.31 8.59
N SER A 63 12.17 -19.81 8.59
CA SER A 63 12.55 -18.64 9.39
C SER A 63 11.80 -17.38 8.97
N ILE A 64 11.66 -17.16 7.66
CA ILE A 64 10.89 -16.04 7.11
C ILE A 64 9.42 -16.14 7.52
N GLN A 65 8.80 -17.31 7.39
CA GLN A 65 7.40 -17.53 7.79
C GLN A 65 7.19 -17.28 9.29
N GLN A 66 8.12 -17.71 10.14
CA GLN A 66 8.06 -17.44 11.58
C GLN A 66 8.13 -15.93 11.89
N LYS A 67 9.03 -15.20 11.23
CA LYS A 67 9.13 -13.74 11.38
C LYS A 67 7.87 -13.03 10.91
N LEU A 68 7.35 -13.39 9.73
CA LEU A 68 6.10 -12.81 9.21
C LEU A 68 4.93 -13.07 10.15
N LYS A 69 4.86 -14.25 10.79
CA LYS A 69 3.82 -14.56 11.77
C LYS A 69 3.96 -13.69 13.03
N ALA A 70 5.18 -13.56 13.55
CA ALA A 70 5.45 -12.72 14.71
C ALA A 70 5.11 -11.24 14.44
N ASP A 71 5.49 -10.73 13.27
CA ASP A 71 5.22 -9.35 12.86
C ASP A 71 3.72 -9.09 12.67
N ARG A 72 2.99 -10.04 12.06
CA ARG A 72 1.53 -9.94 11.93
C ARG A 72 0.85 -9.87 13.29
N GLU A 73 1.25 -10.71 14.24
CA GLU A 73 0.68 -10.68 15.60
C GLU A 73 1.04 -9.40 16.35
N ARG A 74 2.27 -8.90 16.18
CA ARG A 74 2.67 -7.59 16.70
C ARG A 74 1.81 -6.47 16.11
N LEU A 75 1.64 -6.42 14.79
CA LEU A 75 0.82 -5.40 14.12
C LEU A 75 -0.65 -5.45 14.54
N LYS A 76 -1.22 -6.65 14.72
CA LYS A 76 -2.59 -6.78 15.25
C LYS A 76 -2.71 -6.19 16.66
N LYS A 77 -1.74 -6.45 17.53
CA LYS A 77 -1.73 -5.88 18.90
C LYS A 77 -1.64 -4.36 18.86
N LEU A 78 -0.69 -3.80 18.13
CA LEU A 78 -0.58 -2.34 17.96
C LEU A 78 -1.86 -1.75 17.36
N GLY A 79 -2.44 -2.41 16.35
CA GLY A 79 -3.71 -1.98 15.75
C GLY A 79 -4.84 -1.94 16.77
N SER A 80 -4.99 -2.99 17.59
CA SER A 80 -6.02 -3.02 18.64
C SER A 80 -5.80 -1.98 19.75
N GLU A 81 -4.55 -1.68 20.07
CA GLU A 81 -4.17 -0.67 21.07
C GLU A 81 -4.49 0.74 20.57
N VAL A 82 -4.09 1.07 19.34
CA VAL A 82 -4.42 2.34 18.70
C VAL A 82 -5.94 2.50 18.58
N ASP A 83 -6.65 1.46 18.13
CA ASP A 83 -8.10 1.48 18.00
C ASP A 83 -8.80 1.66 19.37
N SER A 84 -8.29 1.04 20.44
CA SER A 84 -8.75 1.29 21.80
C SER A 84 -8.48 2.74 22.24
N GLN A 85 -7.28 3.25 21.99
CA GLN A 85 -6.88 4.61 22.33
C GLN A 85 -7.73 5.65 21.59
N VAL A 86 -8.00 5.43 20.29
CA VAL A 86 -8.88 6.29 19.49
C VAL A 86 -10.31 6.25 20.03
N ARG A 87 -10.84 5.07 20.36
CA ARG A 87 -12.16 4.95 20.99
C ARG A 87 -12.22 5.66 22.34
N GLU A 88 -11.19 5.57 23.16
CA GLU A 88 -11.13 6.22 24.46
C GLU A 88 -10.94 7.74 24.35
N ALA A 89 -10.12 8.20 23.40
CA ALA A 89 -9.98 9.61 23.07
C ALA A 89 -11.31 10.19 22.54
N PHE A 90 -12.02 9.45 21.69
CA PHE A 90 -13.34 9.85 21.22
C PHE A 90 -14.37 9.83 22.35
N ARG A 91 -14.33 8.81 23.22
CA ARG A 91 -15.20 8.71 24.38
C ARG A 91 -14.98 9.87 25.35
N SER A 92 -13.75 10.18 25.72
CA SER A 92 -13.40 11.29 26.62
C SER A 92 -13.70 12.67 26.02
N GLN A 93 -13.55 12.85 24.71
CA GLN A 93 -14.04 14.03 24.00
C GLN A 93 -15.59 14.10 24.01
N SER A 94 -16.26 12.97 23.86
CA SER A 94 -17.74 12.92 23.88
C SER A 94 -18.36 12.99 25.28
N SER A 95 -17.60 12.63 26.33
CA SER A 95 -18.03 12.55 27.73
C SER A 95 -17.47 13.65 28.62
N SER A 96 -16.58 14.52 28.11
CA SER A 96 -16.36 15.82 28.74
C SER A 96 -17.73 16.50 28.87
N PRO A 97 -18.18 16.86 30.10
CA PRO A 97 -19.30 17.75 30.24
C PRO A 97 -18.84 19.06 29.61
N GLN A 98 -19.25 19.29 28.36
CA GLN A 98 -19.32 20.62 27.83
C GLN A 98 -20.06 21.42 28.90
N SER A 99 -19.31 22.32 29.54
CA SER A 99 -19.84 23.33 30.45
C SER A 99 -21.19 23.75 29.94
N LYS A 100 -22.20 23.65 30.80
CA LYS A 100 -23.56 24.14 30.60
C LYS A 100 -23.56 25.38 29.70
N ASN A 101 -23.83 25.18 28.42
CA ASN A 101 -24.17 26.19 27.44
C ASN A 101 -24.91 25.43 26.35
N ASP A 102 -26.07 25.96 26.00
CA ASP A 102 -27.11 25.42 25.13
C ASP A 102 -26.68 25.27 23.66
N ASP A 103 -25.49 24.72 23.38
CA ASP A 103 -24.90 24.65 22.03
C ASP A 103 -24.88 23.25 21.42
N LYS A 104 -25.30 22.21 22.16
CA LYS A 104 -25.35 20.84 21.61
C LYS A 104 -26.58 20.58 20.73
N VAL A 105 -27.62 21.41 20.84
CA VAL A 105 -28.78 21.43 19.91
C VAL A 105 -28.46 22.24 18.65
N ASN A 106 -27.43 23.10 18.71
CA ASN A 106 -26.99 23.93 17.59
C ASN A 106 -25.97 23.23 16.69
N SER A 107 -25.24 22.22 17.18
CA SER A 107 -24.21 21.54 16.38
C SER A 107 -24.75 20.81 15.15
N SER A 108 -25.93 20.19 15.20
CA SER A 108 -26.50 19.52 14.02
C SER A 108 -27.05 20.51 12.99
N ALA A 109 -27.70 21.59 13.45
CA ALA A 109 -28.21 22.64 12.58
C ALA A 109 -27.07 23.46 11.94
N GLN A 110 -26.02 23.79 12.71
CA GLN A 110 -24.81 24.42 12.20
C GLN A 110 -24.06 23.50 11.24
N LEU A 111 -23.92 22.21 11.55
CA LEU A 111 -23.30 21.25 10.63
C LEU A 111 -24.10 21.09 9.34
N MET A 112 -25.43 21.06 9.41
CA MET A 112 -26.28 21.06 8.20
C MET A 112 -26.12 22.34 7.39
N GLN A 113 -25.96 23.50 8.05
CA GLN A 113 -25.69 24.78 7.40
C GLN A 113 -24.28 24.83 6.79
N GLU A 114 -23.28 24.23 7.42
CA GLU A 114 -21.93 24.11 6.89
C GLU A 114 -21.90 23.16 5.70
N ILE A 115 -22.57 22.01 5.78
CA ILE A 115 -22.71 21.06 4.68
C ILE A 115 -23.45 21.72 3.50
N SER A 116 -24.52 22.48 3.76
CA SER A 116 -25.24 23.19 2.69
C SER A 116 -24.36 24.28 2.06
N SER A 117 -23.61 25.05 2.86
CA SER A 117 -22.66 26.05 2.37
C SER A 117 -21.53 25.43 1.54
N ILE A 118 -20.99 24.29 1.97
CA ILE A 118 -19.97 23.54 1.22
C ILE A 118 -20.55 23.02 -0.09
N LYS A 119 -21.75 22.43 -0.05
CA LYS A 119 -22.45 21.94 -1.24
C LYS A 119 -22.69 23.07 -2.25
N GLU A 120 -23.12 24.23 -1.77
CA GLU A 120 -23.35 25.41 -2.60
C GLU A 120 -22.05 25.94 -3.21
N LYS A 121 -20.97 26.05 -2.42
CA LYS A 121 -19.64 26.44 -2.92
C LYS A 121 -19.09 25.47 -3.97
N VAL A 122 -19.31 24.17 -3.79
CA VAL A 122 -18.91 23.13 -4.76
C VAL A 122 -19.75 23.21 -6.03
N GLN A 123 -21.06 23.40 -5.91
CA GLN A 123 -21.94 23.60 -7.06
C GLN A 123 -21.59 24.88 -7.82
N HIS A 124 -21.29 25.97 -7.12
CA HIS A 124 -20.89 27.24 -7.74
C HIS A 124 -19.61 27.07 -8.56
N ARG A 125 -18.54 26.51 -7.97
CA ARG A 125 -17.29 26.23 -8.72
C ARG A 125 -17.51 25.29 -9.90
N ARG A 126 -18.34 24.25 -9.73
CA ARG A 126 -18.66 23.32 -10.83
C ARG A 126 -19.42 24.04 -11.94
N ASN A 127 -20.37 24.90 -11.60
CA ASN A 127 -21.18 25.64 -12.56
C ASN A 127 -20.37 26.72 -13.27
N GLU A 128 -19.49 27.45 -12.58
CA GLU A 128 -18.56 28.39 -13.20
C GLU A 128 -17.63 27.70 -14.19
N ASN A 129 -16.97 26.62 -13.76
CA ASN A 129 -16.08 25.86 -14.62
C ASN A 129 -16.82 25.24 -15.80
N THR A 130 -18.06 24.76 -15.62
CA THR A 130 -18.82 24.16 -16.73
C THR A 130 -19.47 25.19 -17.65
N SER A 131 -19.90 26.35 -17.13
CA SER A 131 -20.56 27.39 -17.92
C SER A 131 -19.62 28.04 -18.92
N GLU A 132 -18.35 28.24 -18.56
CA GLU A 132 -17.35 28.80 -19.50
C GLU A 132 -16.88 27.78 -20.55
N LEU A 133 -16.88 26.48 -20.20
CA LEU A 133 -16.37 25.41 -21.06
C LEU A 133 -17.43 24.82 -22.03
N MET A 134 -18.72 25.02 -21.75
CA MET A 134 -19.83 24.46 -22.53
C MET A 134 -20.17 25.10 -23.89
N PRO A 135 -19.99 26.42 -24.15
CA PRO A 135 -20.47 27.02 -25.39
C PRO A 135 -19.71 26.50 -26.63
N GLU A 136 -18.40 26.31 -26.51
CA GLU A 136 -17.55 25.83 -27.61
C GLU A 136 -17.86 24.36 -27.97
N ILE A 137 -18.06 23.49 -26.96
CA ILE A 137 -18.52 22.10 -27.17
C ILE A 137 -19.91 22.06 -27.81
N THR A 138 -20.82 22.92 -27.34
CA THR A 138 -22.20 22.93 -27.83
C THR A 138 -22.25 23.35 -29.29
N GLN A 139 -21.42 24.32 -29.70
CA GLN A 139 -21.26 24.74 -31.08
C GLN A 139 -20.62 23.66 -31.95
N ALA A 140 -19.54 23.02 -31.49
CA ALA A 140 -18.90 21.93 -32.24
C ALA A 140 -19.85 20.73 -32.41
N ARG A 141 -20.65 20.41 -31.37
CA ARG A 141 -21.68 19.36 -31.42
C ARG A 141 -22.79 19.72 -32.40
N SER A 142 -23.27 20.96 -32.41
CA SER A 142 -24.33 21.39 -33.32
C SER A 142 -23.87 21.34 -34.79
N ALA A 143 -22.59 21.65 -35.05
CA ALA A 143 -21.98 21.53 -36.38
C ALA A 143 -21.95 20.07 -36.89
N ILE A 144 -21.61 19.10 -36.03
CA ILE A 144 -21.69 17.67 -36.38
C ILE A 144 -23.13 17.29 -36.70
N VAL A 145 -24.08 17.67 -35.84
CA VAL A 145 -25.50 17.33 -36.04
C VAL A 145 -26.04 17.95 -37.33
N ALA A 146 -25.64 19.19 -37.65
CA ALA A 146 -26.01 19.85 -38.90
C ALA A 146 -25.46 19.10 -40.11
N CYS A 147 -24.18 18.70 -40.08
CA CYS A 147 -23.55 17.95 -41.16
C CYS A 147 -24.21 16.57 -41.35
N LEU A 148 -24.44 15.83 -40.26
CA LEU A 148 -25.08 14.51 -40.31
C LEU A 148 -26.52 14.59 -40.81
N LYS A 149 -27.25 15.65 -40.48
CA LYS A 149 -28.60 15.90 -41.02
C LYS A 149 -28.58 16.19 -42.53
N GLN A 150 -27.53 16.85 -43.02
CA GLN A 150 -27.35 17.17 -44.43
C GLN A 150 -26.89 15.95 -45.25
N TYR A 151 -26.06 15.07 -44.68
CA TYR A 151 -25.50 13.89 -45.33
C TYR A 151 -25.93 12.59 -44.63
N GLN A 152 -27.23 12.33 -44.56
CA GLN A 152 -27.80 11.18 -43.83
C GLN A 152 -27.28 9.83 -44.35
N ASP A 153 -27.15 9.68 -45.67
CA ASP A 153 -26.67 8.44 -46.31
C ASP A 153 -25.13 8.39 -46.43
N GLN A 154 -24.42 9.48 -46.10
CA GLN A 154 -22.97 9.60 -46.26
C GLN A 154 -22.32 10.28 -45.04
N PRO A 155 -22.40 9.68 -43.85
CA PRO A 155 -21.84 10.28 -42.62
C PRO A 155 -20.32 10.45 -42.66
N LEU A 156 -19.63 9.69 -43.51
CA LEU A 156 -18.18 9.80 -43.74
C LEU A 156 -17.74 11.16 -44.30
N LYS A 157 -18.66 11.97 -44.86
CA LYS A 157 -18.35 13.35 -45.30
C LYS A 157 -18.18 14.33 -44.13
N CYS A 158 -18.62 13.96 -42.93
CA CYS A 158 -18.59 14.84 -41.75
C CYS A 158 -17.34 14.70 -40.87
N THR A 159 -16.24 14.17 -41.43
CA THR A 159 -14.99 13.92 -40.68
C THR A 159 -14.35 15.19 -40.17
N GLU A 160 -14.42 16.29 -40.93
CA GLU A 160 -13.86 17.58 -40.53
C GLU A 160 -14.53 18.14 -39.26
N GLN A 161 -15.87 18.07 -39.19
CA GLN A 161 -16.65 18.53 -38.04
C GLN A 161 -16.38 17.66 -36.82
N VAL A 162 -16.18 16.35 -37.02
CA VAL A 162 -15.79 15.40 -35.97
C VAL A 162 -14.37 15.69 -35.46
N ASP A 163 -13.42 15.99 -36.34
CA ASP A 163 -12.04 16.28 -35.93
C ASP A 163 -11.93 17.64 -35.22
N ASN A 164 -12.74 18.62 -35.63
CA ASN A 164 -12.88 19.87 -34.89
C ASN A 164 -13.44 19.63 -33.48
N PHE A 165 -14.51 18.85 -33.35
CA PHE A 165 -15.06 18.49 -32.04
C PHE A 165 -14.04 17.78 -31.15
N LYS A 166 -13.29 16.80 -31.69
CA LYS A 166 -12.21 16.15 -30.93
C LYS A 166 -11.15 17.15 -30.45
N ARG A 167 -10.80 18.14 -31.26
CA ARG A 167 -9.83 19.19 -30.88
C ARG A 167 -10.35 20.05 -29.73
N VAL A 168 -11.60 20.49 -29.82
CA VAL A 168 -12.27 21.28 -28.77
C VAL A 168 -12.34 20.47 -27.48
N VAL A 169 -12.76 19.20 -27.54
CA VAL A 169 -12.83 18.31 -26.38
C VAL A 169 -11.47 18.13 -25.71
N ARG A 170 -10.40 17.85 -26.48
CA ARG A 170 -9.05 17.69 -25.90
C ARG A 170 -8.54 18.95 -25.20
N ASN A 171 -8.84 20.13 -25.75
CA ASN A 171 -8.46 21.41 -25.12
C ASN A 171 -9.18 21.58 -23.77
N LEU A 172 -10.48 21.29 -23.74
CA LEU A 172 -11.29 21.40 -22.53
C LEU A 172 -10.93 20.34 -21.50
N GLU A 173 -10.65 19.11 -21.92
CA GLU A 173 -10.12 18.05 -21.05
C GLU A 173 -8.78 18.48 -20.43
N SER A 174 -7.86 19.05 -21.22
CA SER A 174 -6.60 19.58 -20.70
C SER A 174 -6.83 20.68 -19.66
N LYS A 175 -7.68 21.67 -19.96
CA LYS A 175 -8.01 22.76 -19.01
C LYS A 175 -8.65 22.22 -17.73
N PHE A 176 -9.56 21.25 -17.86
CA PHE A 176 -10.23 20.63 -16.73
C PHE A 176 -9.25 19.86 -15.85
N VAL A 177 -8.37 19.05 -16.43
CA VAL A 177 -7.33 18.32 -15.69
C VAL A 177 -6.39 19.29 -14.97
N THR A 178 -5.94 20.37 -15.63
CA THR A 178 -5.12 21.40 -14.98
C THR A 178 -5.85 22.12 -13.84
N SER A 179 -7.17 22.32 -13.94
CA SER A 179 -7.95 22.97 -12.87
C SER A 179 -8.13 22.12 -11.60
N MET A 180 -7.86 20.80 -11.69
CA MET A 180 -7.98 19.86 -10.57
C MET A 180 -6.64 19.51 -9.90
N GLN A 181 -5.54 20.04 -10.41
CA GLN A 181 -4.17 19.79 -9.94
C GLN A 181 -3.69 20.95 -9.07
#